data_AF-A0A1H0B1B1-F1
#
_entry.id   AF-A0A1H0B1B1-F1
#
_cell.length_a   1.000
_cell.length_b   1.000
_cell.length_c   1.000
_cell.angle_alpha   90.00
_cell.angle_beta   90.00
_cell.angle_gamma   90.00
#
_symmetry.space_group_name_H-M   'P 1'
#
loop_
_entity.id
_entity.type
_entity.pdbx_description
1 polymer ?
#
loop_
_entity_poly.entity_id
_entity_poly.type
_entity_poly.pdbx_seq_one_letter_code
_entity_poly.pdbx_strand_id
1 'polypeptide(L)'
;MHYFKCFIVFSFIVLVACSSSAEEEGIATIEQLDEFETKEVMNRLGLGPVFEFDVTYHQPEQSEFELWLEVYKDGKLLNSKKESLMVSGRMLHDSFGWAIIESGQGNVTIKFYEQRNEEEGGAYTTKLKNHFEEGYPTASGYLFQGTKDLEAGKEYALAFYRQGAQKNQLKTGYDSVEDMIDESALIYLLKFQVNKIEENE
;
A
#
# COMPACT_ATOMS: atom_id res chain seq x y z
N MET A 1 -53.37 35.14 46.39
CA MET A 1 -54.07 34.44 45.27
C MET A 1 -53.44 34.94 43.99
N HIS A 2 -52.55 34.12 43.40
CA HIS A 2 -52.71 33.47 42.09
C HIS A 2 -52.61 34.50 40.94
N TYR A 3 -51.62 34.48 40.05
CA TYR A 3 -50.99 33.41 39.27
C TYR A 3 -49.58 33.91 38.85
N PHE A 4 -48.43 33.30 39.15
CA PHE A 4 -47.85 32.07 38.60
C PHE A 4 -48.28 31.73 37.17
N LYS A 5 -47.45 32.08 36.17
CA LYS A 5 -46.98 31.17 35.11
C LYS A 5 -46.07 31.87 34.09
N CYS A 6 -44.86 31.32 34.01
CA CYS A 6 -44.16 30.95 32.78
C CYS A 6 -44.06 31.99 31.65
N PHE A 7 -42.87 32.58 31.50
CA PHE A 7 -42.09 32.29 30.30
C PHE A 7 -40.61 32.58 30.59
N ILE A 8 -39.91 31.52 31.02
CA ILE A 8 -38.45 31.42 30.93
C ILE A 8 -38.16 31.44 29.43
N VAL A 9 -37.87 32.60 28.86
CA VAL A 9 -37.23 32.68 27.55
C VAL A 9 -35.78 32.29 27.79
N PHE A 10 -35.59 30.99 27.62
CA PHE A 10 -34.35 30.26 27.54
C PHE A 10 -33.33 31.08 26.74
N SER A 11 -32.31 31.58 27.45
CA SER A 11 -31.09 32.11 26.88
C SER A 11 -30.40 30.96 26.13
N PHE A 12 -30.75 30.78 24.86
CA PHE A 12 -30.00 29.95 23.93
C PHE A 12 -28.71 30.71 23.61
N ILE A 13 -27.73 30.56 24.50
CA ILE A 13 -26.33 30.80 24.18
C ILE A 13 -26.00 29.80 23.07
N VAL A 14 -26.03 30.28 21.84
CA VAL A 14 -25.49 29.55 20.70
C VAL A 14 -23.98 29.52 20.89
N LEU A 15 -23.51 28.50 21.60
CA LEU A 15 -22.13 28.03 21.49
C LEU A 15 -22.01 27.47 20.08
N VAL A 16 -21.68 28.35 19.12
CA VAL A 16 -21.00 27.94 17.89
C VAL A 16 -19.61 27.51 18.35
N ALA A 17 -19.54 26.31 18.93
CA ALA A 17 -18.29 25.59 19.04
C ALA A 17 -17.83 25.42 17.59
N CYS A 18 -16.83 26.22 17.23
CA CYS A 18 -16.00 25.97 16.08
C CYS A 18 -15.39 24.60 16.34
N SER A 19 -16.09 23.54 15.94
CA SER A 19 -15.47 22.23 15.78
C SER A 19 -14.50 22.44 14.63
N SER A 20 -13.28 22.85 14.94
CA SER A 20 -12.15 22.50 14.11
C SER A 20 -12.25 20.99 13.98
N SER A 21 -12.70 20.52 12.82
CA SER A 21 -12.36 19.18 12.40
C SER A 21 -10.87 19.07 12.62
N ALA A 22 -10.47 18.32 13.65
CA ALA A 22 -9.10 17.87 13.74
C ALA A 22 -8.90 17.15 12.40
N GLU A 23 -8.15 17.78 11.50
CA GLU A 23 -7.59 17.04 10.37
C GLU A 23 -6.91 15.85 11.01
N GLU A 24 -7.31 14.63 10.63
CA GLU A 24 -6.66 13.43 11.13
C GLU A 24 -5.19 13.55 10.74
N GLU A 25 -4.34 13.94 11.69
CA GLU A 25 -2.90 14.00 11.49
C GLU A 25 -2.45 12.60 11.05
N GLY A 26 -1.74 12.54 9.93
CA GLY A 26 -1.19 11.28 9.42
C GLY A 26 -0.41 10.56 10.51
N ILE A 27 -0.47 9.23 10.53
CA ILE A 27 0.20 8.42 11.55
C ILE A 27 1.58 7.92 11.10
N ALA A 28 1.84 7.99 9.81
CA ALA A 28 3.11 7.69 9.19
C ALA A 28 3.24 8.42 7.84
N THR A 29 4.44 8.46 7.30
CA THR A 29 4.72 8.88 5.92
C THR A 29 5.40 7.75 5.17
N ILE A 30 5.10 7.59 3.88
CA ILE A 30 5.79 6.67 2.99
C ILE A 30 6.45 7.43 1.84
N GLU A 31 7.67 7.05 1.51
CA GLU A 31 8.43 7.60 0.39
C GLU A 31 8.91 6.47 -0.53
N GLN A 32 8.81 6.67 -1.84
CA GLN A 32 9.36 5.74 -2.81
C GLN A 32 10.88 5.88 -2.90
N LEU A 33 11.60 4.76 -2.97
CA LEU A 33 13.04 4.75 -3.23
C LEU A 33 13.30 4.41 -4.69
N ASP A 34 13.58 5.43 -5.51
CA ASP A 34 13.76 5.24 -6.95
C ASP A 34 15.14 4.69 -7.35
N GLU A 35 16.18 4.91 -6.53
CA GLU A 35 17.56 4.50 -6.79
C GLU A 35 18.14 3.74 -5.59
N PHE A 36 18.37 2.45 -5.76
CA PHE A 36 18.94 1.58 -4.73
C PHE A 36 19.73 0.43 -5.35
N GLU A 37 20.72 -0.08 -4.62
CA GLU A 37 21.63 -1.13 -5.10
C GLU A 37 20.86 -2.40 -5.52
N THR A 38 19.82 -2.78 -4.75
CA THR A 38 18.99 -3.94 -5.09
C THR A 38 18.33 -3.80 -6.47
N LYS A 39 17.89 -2.59 -6.87
CA LYS A 39 17.26 -2.31 -8.17
C LYS A 39 18.26 -2.54 -9.28
N GLU A 40 19.47 -2.03 -9.11
CA GLU A 40 20.55 -2.18 -10.08
C GLU A 40 20.89 -3.66 -10.27
N VAL A 41 21.05 -4.40 -9.17
CA VAL A 41 21.36 -5.83 -9.21
C VAL A 41 20.24 -6.63 -9.89
N MET A 42 18.98 -6.35 -9.54
CA MET A 42 17.82 -7.10 -10.06
C MET A 42 17.58 -6.82 -11.54
N ASN A 43 17.77 -5.56 -11.97
CA ASN A 43 17.75 -5.19 -13.38
C ASN A 43 18.91 -5.85 -14.15
N ARG A 44 20.12 -5.85 -13.59
CA ARG A 44 21.31 -6.47 -14.21
C ARG A 44 21.14 -7.98 -14.38
N LEU A 45 20.50 -8.64 -13.42
CA LEU A 45 20.23 -10.08 -13.46
C LEU A 45 18.95 -10.44 -14.24
N GLY A 46 18.16 -9.45 -14.65
CA GLY A 46 16.90 -9.67 -15.37
C GLY A 46 15.87 -10.43 -14.55
N LEU A 47 15.86 -10.25 -13.22
CA LEU A 47 15.01 -11.05 -12.32
C LEU A 47 13.58 -10.52 -12.21
N GLY A 48 13.32 -9.29 -12.64
CA GLY A 48 12.01 -8.66 -12.60
C GLY A 48 12.03 -7.34 -11.82
N PRO A 49 10.85 -6.70 -11.65
CA PRO A 49 10.77 -5.41 -10.99
C PRO A 49 10.97 -5.50 -9.48
N VAL A 50 11.54 -4.44 -8.92
CA VAL A 50 11.69 -4.21 -7.48
C VAL A 50 11.20 -2.82 -7.13
N PHE A 51 10.51 -2.74 -6.01
CA PHE A 51 9.99 -1.51 -5.45
C PHE A 51 10.42 -1.44 -3.98
N GLU A 52 11.17 -0.41 -3.64
CA GLU A 52 11.57 -0.12 -2.26
C GLU A 52 10.88 1.15 -1.78
N PHE A 53 10.63 1.20 -0.47
CA PHE A 53 9.93 2.27 0.22
C PHE A 53 10.56 2.50 1.59
N ASP A 54 10.61 3.76 1.98
CA ASP A 54 10.87 4.17 3.36
C ASP A 54 9.57 4.56 4.04
N VAL A 55 9.37 4.08 5.26
CA VAL A 55 8.26 4.50 6.11
C VAL A 55 8.77 5.12 7.39
N THR A 56 8.25 6.31 7.70
CA THR A 56 8.52 7.01 8.97
C THR A 56 7.23 7.03 9.79
N TYR A 57 7.26 6.44 10.98
CA TYR A 57 6.12 6.38 11.89
C TYR A 57 6.12 7.60 12.81
N HIS A 58 4.97 8.23 13.01
CA HIS A 58 4.84 9.29 14.01
C HIS A 58 4.64 8.72 15.42
N GLN A 59 4.02 7.54 15.52
CA GLN A 59 3.76 6.80 16.76
C GLN A 59 4.08 5.31 16.57
N PRO A 60 5.37 4.94 16.47
CA PRO A 60 5.82 3.59 16.12
C PRO A 60 5.20 2.48 17.01
N GLU A 61 5.22 2.66 18.33
CA GLU A 61 4.71 1.66 19.30
C GLU A 61 3.19 1.43 19.21
N GLN A 62 2.46 2.34 18.57
CA GLN A 62 1.01 2.28 18.39
C GLN A 62 0.61 2.04 16.94
N SER A 63 1.56 1.63 16.08
CA SER A 63 1.35 1.45 14.65
C SER A 63 1.73 0.04 14.21
N GLU A 64 0.82 -0.62 13.50
CA GLU A 64 1.09 -1.85 12.76
C GLU A 64 0.89 -1.57 11.27
N PHE A 65 1.79 -2.05 10.42
CA PHE A 65 1.58 -1.98 8.98
C PHE A 65 1.30 -3.36 8.40
N GLU A 66 0.35 -3.39 7.48
CA GLU A 66 0.04 -4.55 6.66
C GLU A 66 0.36 -4.23 5.20
N LEU A 67 1.20 -5.06 4.60
CA LEU A 67 1.52 -5.01 3.18
C LEU A 67 0.98 -6.27 2.54
N TRP A 68 0.25 -6.17 1.43
CA TRP A 68 -0.28 -7.35 0.73
C TRP A 68 -0.29 -7.18 -0.78
N LEU A 69 -0.42 -8.32 -1.44
CA LEU A 69 -0.53 -8.38 -2.90
C LEU A 69 -1.92 -8.81 -3.32
N GLU A 70 -2.52 -8.04 -4.23
CA GLU A 70 -3.71 -8.44 -4.95
C GLU A 70 -3.35 -8.80 -6.39
N VAL A 71 -3.97 -9.87 -6.90
CA VAL A 71 -3.76 -10.32 -8.27
C VAL A 71 -5.09 -10.27 -9.00
N TYR A 72 -5.18 -9.44 -10.02
CA TYR A 72 -6.35 -9.37 -10.88
C TYR A 72 -6.05 -9.95 -12.25
N LYS A 73 -6.99 -10.70 -12.81
CA LYS A 73 -6.97 -11.17 -14.19
C LYS A 73 -8.30 -10.84 -14.85
N ASP A 74 -8.23 -10.23 -16.03
CA ASP A 74 -9.39 -9.80 -16.80
C ASP A 74 -10.39 -8.98 -15.95
N GLY A 75 -9.86 -8.00 -15.20
CA GLY A 75 -10.63 -7.14 -14.28
C GLY A 75 -11.12 -7.81 -12.98
N LYS A 76 -10.77 -9.08 -12.72
CA LYS A 76 -11.29 -9.82 -11.56
C LYS A 76 -10.19 -10.26 -10.62
N LEU A 77 -10.41 -10.04 -9.32
CA LEU A 77 -9.53 -10.53 -8.26
C LEU A 77 -9.47 -12.07 -8.28
N LEU A 78 -8.29 -12.65 -8.50
CA LEU A 78 -8.08 -14.09 -8.65
C LEU A 78 -8.02 -14.82 -7.31
N ASN A 79 -7.56 -14.17 -6.25
CA ASN A 79 -7.40 -14.78 -4.95
C ASN A 79 -7.88 -13.80 -3.87
N SER A 80 -8.90 -14.19 -3.10
CA SER A 80 -9.39 -13.39 -1.98
C SER A 80 -8.48 -13.49 -0.75
N LYS A 81 -7.53 -14.44 -0.75
CA LYS A 81 -6.57 -14.58 0.32
C LYS A 81 -5.46 -13.53 0.13
N LYS A 82 -5.44 -12.53 1.01
CA LYS A 82 -4.34 -11.56 1.13
C LYS A 82 -3.08 -12.35 1.50
N GLU A 83 -2.12 -12.45 0.59
CA GLU A 83 -0.74 -12.80 0.99
C GLU A 83 -0.17 -11.53 1.60
N SER A 84 -0.28 -11.42 2.93
CA SER A 84 0.13 -10.24 3.67
C SER A 84 1.35 -10.49 4.54
N LEU A 85 2.16 -9.45 4.67
CA LEU A 85 3.21 -9.32 5.65
C LEU A 85 2.75 -8.27 6.66
N MET A 86 2.55 -8.69 7.90
CA MET A 86 2.38 -7.77 9.03
C MET A 86 3.73 -7.50 9.63
N VAL A 87 4.02 -6.22 9.83
CA VAL A 87 5.24 -5.78 10.49
C VAL A 87 4.84 -4.74 11.52
N SER A 88 5.26 -4.99 12.76
CA SER A 88 5.08 -4.03 13.84
C SER A 88 6.01 -2.85 13.62
N GLY A 89 5.50 -1.63 13.68
CA GLY A 89 6.28 -0.40 13.54
C GLY A 89 7.17 -0.11 14.76
N ARG A 90 7.96 -1.05 15.26
CA ARG A 90 8.76 -0.88 16.48
C ARG A 90 9.89 0.15 16.34
N MET A 91 10.17 0.61 15.13
CA MET A 91 11.18 1.61 14.85
C MET A 91 10.55 2.85 14.22
N LEU A 92 11.14 4.01 14.52
CA LEU A 92 10.71 5.28 13.96
C LEU A 92 10.78 5.30 12.43
N HIS A 93 11.73 4.56 11.86
CA HIS A 93 11.99 4.46 10.43
C HIS A 93 12.22 2.99 10.07
N ASP A 94 11.59 2.53 8.99
CA ASP A 94 11.77 1.19 8.46
C ASP A 94 11.79 1.26 6.93
N SER A 95 12.63 0.44 6.31
CA SER A 95 12.76 0.35 4.86
C SER A 95 12.34 -1.03 4.43
N PHE A 96 11.40 -1.13 3.50
CA PHE A 96 10.96 -2.41 2.96
C PHE A 96 10.97 -2.42 1.46
N GLY A 97 11.07 -3.62 0.91
CA GLY A 97 10.98 -3.79 -0.52
C GLY A 97 10.19 -5.03 -0.91
N TRP A 98 9.69 -4.93 -2.13
CA TRP A 98 8.95 -5.97 -2.81
C TRP A 98 9.63 -6.26 -4.14
N ALA A 99 9.95 -7.52 -4.36
CA ALA A 99 10.52 -8.01 -5.59
C ALA A 99 9.63 -9.09 -6.21
N ILE A 100 9.40 -8.97 -7.50
CA ILE A 100 8.77 -10.01 -8.31
C ILE A 100 9.87 -10.71 -9.08
N ILE A 101 10.05 -11.99 -8.79
CA ILE A 101 11.04 -12.84 -9.44
C ILE A 101 10.33 -13.79 -10.39
N GLU A 102 10.51 -13.56 -11.69
CA GLU A 102 10.00 -14.46 -12.73
C GLU A 102 10.93 -15.66 -12.87
N SER A 103 10.54 -16.80 -12.28
CA SER A 103 11.42 -17.96 -12.17
C SER A 103 11.47 -18.85 -13.42
N GLY A 104 10.85 -18.48 -14.54
CA GLY A 104 10.75 -19.28 -15.78
C GLY A 104 9.99 -20.61 -15.65
N GLN A 105 9.74 -21.11 -14.43
CA GLN A 105 9.16 -22.42 -14.13
C GLN A 105 7.64 -22.38 -13.88
N GLY A 106 6.91 -21.50 -14.57
CA GLY A 106 5.46 -21.39 -14.44
C GLY A 106 4.97 -20.87 -13.07
N ASN A 107 5.88 -20.33 -12.24
CA ASN A 107 5.56 -19.63 -11.00
C ASN A 107 6.25 -18.26 -10.97
N VAL A 108 5.56 -17.31 -10.35
CA VAL A 108 6.11 -16.01 -9.98
C VAL A 108 6.45 -16.08 -8.49
N THR A 109 7.70 -15.81 -8.15
CA THR A 109 8.10 -15.73 -6.74
C THR A 109 8.00 -14.28 -6.30
N ILE A 110 7.25 -14.06 -5.22
CA ILE A 110 7.13 -12.75 -4.60
C ILE A 110 7.97 -12.76 -3.34
N LYS A 111 8.90 -11.82 -3.26
CA LYS A 111 9.72 -11.62 -2.07
C LYS A 111 9.41 -10.27 -1.46
N PHE A 112 9.01 -10.29 -0.21
CA PHE A 112 8.97 -9.14 0.67
C PHE A 112 10.20 -9.19 1.57
N TYR A 113 10.84 -8.06 1.77
CA TYR A 113 11.99 -7.97 2.65
C TYR A 113 11.96 -6.65 3.39
N GLU A 114 12.50 -6.71 4.59
CA GLU A 114 12.67 -5.60 5.50
C GLU A 114 14.17 -5.38 5.65
N GLN A 115 14.63 -4.18 5.33
CA GLN A 115 16.02 -3.80 5.51
C GLN A 115 16.18 -3.21 6.92
N ARG A 116 16.30 -4.09 7.92
CA ARG A 116 16.86 -3.69 9.22
C ARG A 116 18.37 -3.88 9.20
N ASN A 117 19.05 -3.31 10.21
CA ASN A 117 20.45 -3.64 10.49
C ASN A 117 20.66 -5.17 10.44
N GLU A 118 21.84 -5.61 10.00
CA GLU A 118 22.17 -6.99 9.56
C GLU A 118 21.68 -8.15 10.47
N GLU A 119 21.36 -7.88 11.73
CA GLU A 119 20.93 -8.87 12.73
C GLU A 119 19.39 -9.01 12.90
N GLU A 120 18.59 -8.04 12.45
CA GLU A 120 17.14 -8.00 12.74
C GLU A 120 16.24 -8.00 11.50
N GLY A 121 16.82 -7.99 10.29
CA GLY A 121 16.07 -7.93 9.04
C GLY A 121 15.34 -9.23 8.71
N GLY A 122 14.06 -9.14 8.35
CA GLY A 122 13.25 -10.25 7.89
C GLY A 122 13.13 -10.33 6.37
N ALA A 123 12.96 -11.54 5.83
CA ALA A 123 12.48 -11.71 4.46
C ALA A 123 11.39 -12.77 4.42
N TYR A 124 10.27 -12.42 3.80
CA TYR A 124 9.14 -13.31 3.54
C TYR A 124 9.07 -13.60 2.05
N THR A 125 8.96 -14.87 1.68
CA THR A 125 8.86 -15.28 0.28
C THR A 125 7.63 -16.15 0.10
N THR A 126 6.79 -15.78 -0.86
CA THR A 126 5.65 -16.57 -1.29
C THR A 126 5.76 -16.90 -2.78
N LYS A 127 5.19 -18.03 -3.19
CA LYS A 127 5.17 -18.46 -4.60
C LYS A 127 3.74 -18.43 -5.07
N LEU A 128 3.51 -17.67 -6.13
CA LEU A 128 2.23 -17.59 -6.81
C LEU A 128 2.31 -18.34 -8.13
N LYS A 129 1.19 -18.95 -8.51
CA LYS A 129 1.03 -19.49 -9.85
C LYS A 129 1.30 -18.37 -10.85
N ASN A 130 2.11 -18.66 -11.87
CA ASN A 130 2.32 -17.70 -12.94
C ASN A 130 1.05 -17.62 -13.80
N HIS A 131 0.54 -16.41 -13.97
CA HIS A 131 -0.61 -16.12 -14.83
C HIS A 131 -0.21 -15.28 -16.06
N PHE A 132 1.08 -14.91 -16.20
CA PHE A 132 1.59 -14.22 -17.37
C PHE A 132 1.50 -15.10 -18.61
N GLU A 133 1.00 -14.51 -19.69
CA GLU A 133 0.93 -15.13 -21.00
C GLU A 133 2.09 -14.67 -21.89
N GLU A 134 2.70 -15.60 -22.64
CA GLU A 134 3.80 -15.25 -23.54
C GLU A 134 3.37 -14.28 -24.65
N GLY A 135 4.27 -13.36 -25.00
CA GLY A 135 4.08 -12.41 -26.10
C GLY A 135 3.20 -11.19 -25.77
N TYR A 136 2.76 -11.05 -24.53
CA TYR A 136 2.14 -9.81 -24.06
C TYR A 136 3.17 -8.93 -23.34
N PRO A 137 3.20 -7.63 -23.64
CA PRO A 137 4.13 -6.71 -22.98
C PRO A 137 3.77 -6.54 -21.51
N THR A 138 4.80 -6.37 -20.68
CA THR A 138 4.66 -6.08 -19.25
C THR A 138 5.12 -4.67 -18.92
N ALA A 139 4.62 -4.13 -17.80
CA ALA A 139 5.00 -2.84 -17.27
C ALA A 139 4.93 -2.82 -15.75
N SER A 140 5.82 -2.07 -15.14
CA SER A 140 5.88 -1.84 -13.70
C SER A 140 6.00 -0.35 -13.39
N GLY A 141 5.54 0.06 -12.21
CA GLY A 141 5.70 1.43 -11.74
C GLY A 141 5.12 1.67 -10.35
N TYR A 142 5.54 2.77 -9.73
CA TYR A 142 4.91 3.32 -8.54
C TYR A 142 3.59 4.03 -8.90
N LEU A 143 2.65 4.07 -7.95
CA LEU A 143 1.33 4.69 -8.10
C LEU A 143 1.20 6.05 -7.43
N PHE A 144 2.26 6.49 -6.76
CA PHE A 144 2.43 7.84 -6.25
C PHE A 144 3.84 8.33 -6.61
N GLN A 145 4.15 9.57 -6.27
CA GLN A 145 5.47 10.17 -6.46
C GLN A 145 5.87 10.94 -5.20
N GLY A 146 7.13 10.82 -4.80
CA GLY A 146 7.66 11.47 -3.60
C GLY A 146 7.10 10.87 -2.31
N THR A 147 6.87 11.74 -1.31
CA THR A 147 6.37 11.38 0.02
C THR A 147 4.85 11.49 0.09
N LYS A 148 4.22 10.58 0.82
CA LYS A 148 2.77 10.57 1.07
C LYS A 148 2.47 10.35 2.54
N ASP A 149 1.60 11.20 3.09
CA ASP A 149 1.04 11.04 4.43
C ASP A 149 0.01 9.90 4.48
N LEU A 150 0.02 9.15 5.56
CA LEU A 150 -0.75 7.94 5.73
C LEU A 150 -1.73 8.07 6.89
N GLU A 151 -3.01 8.07 6.56
CA GLU A 151 -4.12 7.97 7.52
C GLU A 151 -4.28 6.54 8.05
N ALA A 152 -4.67 6.43 9.33
CA ALA A 152 -4.94 5.16 9.98
C ALA A 152 -6.12 4.43 9.31
N GLY A 153 -5.98 3.12 9.09
CA GLY A 153 -7.04 2.27 8.56
C GLY A 153 -7.36 2.50 7.08
N LYS A 154 -6.66 3.40 6.38
CA LYS A 154 -6.87 3.65 4.95
C LYS A 154 -5.95 2.77 4.10
N GLU A 155 -6.52 2.14 3.08
CA GLU A 155 -5.75 1.35 2.11
C GLU A 155 -5.15 2.25 1.03
N TYR A 156 -3.90 1.98 0.64
CA TYR A 156 -3.22 2.66 -0.45
C TYR A 156 -2.61 1.64 -1.42
N ALA A 157 -2.76 1.90 -2.71
CA ALA A 157 -2.01 1.20 -3.74
C ALA A 157 -0.66 1.88 -3.95
N LEU A 158 0.43 1.11 -3.86
CA LEU A 158 1.80 1.64 -3.87
C LEU A 158 2.48 1.47 -5.22
N ALA A 159 2.35 0.28 -5.80
CA ALA A 159 3.04 -0.10 -7.03
C ALA A 159 2.26 -1.18 -7.79
N PHE A 160 2.55 -1.30 -9.07
CA PHE A 160 1.97 -2.33 -9.93
C PHE A 160 3.02 -3.06 -10.75
N TYR A 161 2.71 -4.30 -11.10
CA TYR A 161 3.32 -5.02 -12.22
C TYR A 161 2.22 -5.69 -13.04
N ARG A 162 2.13 -5.36 -14.33
CA ARG A 162 0.98 -5.74 -15.16
C ARG A 162 1.39 -6.26 -16.52
N GLN A 163 0.47 -6.98 -17.14
CA GLN A 163 0.50 -7.44 -18.51
C GLN A 163 -0.62 -6.74 -19.30
N GLY A 164 -0.29 -6.18 -20.46
CA GLY A 164 -1.28 -5.54 -21.34
C GLY A 164 -2.33 -6.53 -21.84
N ALA A 165 -3.55 -6.06 -22.14
CA ALA A 165 -4.64 -6.89 -22.66
C ALA A 165 -4.45 -7.35 -24.12
N GLN A 166 -3.50 -6.77 -24.86
CA GLN A 166 -3.27 -7.08 -26.26
C GLN A 166 -1.80 -7.44 -26.52
N LYS A 167 -1.59 -8.40 -27.41
CA LYS A 167 -0.24 -8.77 -27.86
C LYS A 167 0.40 -7.58 -28.57
N ASN A 168 1.67 -7.31 -28.24
CA ASN A 168 2.46 -6.21 -28.78
C ASN A 168 1.93 -4.79 -28.54
N GLN A 169 0.97 -4.59 -27.62
CA GLN A 169 0.48 -3.26 -27.28
C GLN A 169 0.42 -3.06 -25.77
N LEU A 170 0.92 -1.92 -25.32
CA LEU A 170 0.92 -1.51 -23.92
C LEU A 170 0.39 -0.08 -23.85
N LYS A 171 -0.82 0.11 -23.31
CA LYS A 171 -1.32 1.45 -22.95
C LYS A 171 -0.45 1.99 -21.82
N THR A 172 0.00 3.23 -21.89
CA THR A 172 0.96 3.79 -20.92
C THR A 172 0.33 4.75 -19.91
N GLY A 173 -0.97 5.06 -20.04
CA GLY A 173 -1.67 5.99 -19.14
C GLY A 173 -3.03 5.45 -18.74
N TYR A 174 -3.40 5.70 -17.48
CA TYR A 174 -4.66 5.33 -16.86
C TYR A 174 -5.16 6.51 -16.02
N ASP A 175 -6.46 6.73 -16.01
CA ASP A 175 -7.07 7.81 -15.21
C ASP A 175 -7.21 7.39 -13.74
N SER A 176 -7.30 6.08 -13.47
CA SER A 176 -7.38 5.47 -12.14
C SER A 176 -6.72 4.10 -12.07
N VAL A 177 -6.58 3.56 -10.85
CA VAL A 177 -6.10 2.18 -10.62
C VAL A 177 -7.14 1.18 -11.12
N GLU A 178 -8.43 1.51 -10.98
CA GLU A 178 -9.55 0.71 -11.47
C GLU A 178 -9.51 0.55 -12.98
N ASP A 179 -9.28 1.63 -13.73
CA ASP A 179 -9.11 1.55 -15.20
C ASP A 179 -7.92 0.65 -15.57
N MET A 180 -6.83 0.73 -14.79
CA MET A 180 -5.67 -0.12 -15.00
C MET A 180 -5.96 -1.59 -14.73
N ILE A 181 -6.79 -1.91 -13.73
CA ILE A 181 -7.25 -3.27 -13.43
C ILE A 181 -8.14 -3.80 -14.56
N ASP A 182 -9.09 -3.00 -15.02
CA ASP A 182 -10.09 -3.41 -16.02
C ASP A 182 -9.48 -3.59 -17.42
N GLU A 183 -8.47 -2.80 -17.76
CA GLU A 183 -7.85 -2.82 -19.08
C GLU A 183 -6.56 -3.67 -19.17
N SER A 184 -6.11 -4.27 -18.06
CA SER A 184 -4.95 -5.18 -18.05
C SER A 184 -5.40 -6.63 -18.12
N ALA A 185 -4.67 -7.47 -18.86
CA ALA A 185 -4.90 -8.92 -18.83
C ALA A 185 -4.58 -9.51 -17.44
N LEU A 186 -3.53 -8.98 -16.81
CA LEU A 186 -3.06 -9.39 -15.49
C LEU A 186 -2.45 -8.18 -14.79
N ILE A 187 -2.72 -8.01 -13.50
CA ILE A 187 -2.05 -7.03 -12.65
C ILE A 187 -1.79 -7.60 -11.27
N TYR A 188 -0.55 -7.44 -10.82
CA TYR A 188 -0.11 -7.58 -9.45
C TYR A 188 -0.09 -6.18 -8.84
N LEU A 189 -0.94 -5.94 -7.85
CA LEU A 189 -1.11 -4.66 -7.20
C LEU A 189 -0.61 -4.75 -5.76
N LEU A 190 0.46 -4.02 -5.46
CA LEU A 190 0.98 -3.90 -4.10
C LEU A 190 0.15 -2.89 -3.34
N LYS A 191 -0.45 -3.34 -2.23
CA LYS A 191 -1.27 -2.52 -1.36
C LYS A 191 -0.76 -2.53 0.07
N PHE A 192 -1.13 -1.48 0.77
CA PHE A 192 -0.62 -1.16 2.08
C PHE A 192 -1.70 -0.48 2.94
N GLN A 193 -1.62 -0.67 4.26
CA GLN A 193 -2.42 0.00 5.27
C GLN A 193 -1.59 0.11 6.56
N VAL A 194 -1.73 1.21 7.30
CA VAL A 194 -1.25 1.28 8.69
C VAL A 194 -2.45 1.37 9.62
N ASN A 195 -2.44 0.55 10.65
CA ASN A 195 -3.47 0.46 11.67
C ASN A 195 -2.92 0.95 13.00
N LYS A 196 -3.79 1.58 13.80
CA LYS A 196 -3.47 1.88 15.20
C LYS A 196 -3.66 0.61 16.04
N ILE A 197 -2.71 0.35 16.92
CA ILE A 197 -2.81 -0.71 17.93
C ILE A 197 -3.26 -0.04 19.23
N GLU A 198 -4.31 -0.57 19.88
CA GLU A 198 -4.68 -0.13 21.23
C GLU A 198 -3.69 -0.71 22.25
N GLU A 199 -3.13 0.14 23.13
CA GLU A 199 -2.40 -0.35 24.30
C GLU A 199 -3.39 -1.10 25.20
N ASN A 200 -3.20 -2.41 25.35
CA ASN A 200 -3.86 -3.15 26.43
C ASN A 200 -3.17 -2.73 27.74
N GLU A 201 -3.81 -1.83 28.50
CA GLU A 201 -3.46 -1.53 29.91
C GLU A 201 -3.61 -2.75 30.83
#